data_AF-A0A6C0J6F9-F1
#
_entry.id   AF-A0A6C0J6F9-F1
#
_cell.length_a   1.000
_cell.length_b   1.000
_cell.length_c   1.000
_cell.angle_alpha   90.00
_cell.angle_beta   90.00
_cell.angle_gamma   90.00
#
_symmetry.space_group_name_H-M   'P 1'
#
loop_
_entity.id
_entity.type
_entity.pdbx_description
1 polymer ?
#
loop_
_entity_poly.entity_id
_entity_poly.type
_entity_poly.pdbx_seq_one_letter_code
_entity_poly.pdbx_strand_id
1 'polypeptide(L)'
;MQSTKQEFIRCAYPVVKETVPLSSRGYYTNNKYPEVPPLMSDGRAITAAWQHDAVTNAKLIEENNIKSNWAYRKYLTQNATQVMQDNFRESSNDTGYNSRFATAPNIQSNQVMYFSSPLVYSSIEDNTKTLGHTTSDLKTDYLSREILQSRTISPAITQDVLIRTLGFDKKTEEKE
;
A
#
# COMPACT_ATOMS: atom_id res chain seq x y z
N MET A 1 19.93 -47.61 -13.36
CA MET A 1 18.96 -47.98 -14.40
C MET A 1 18.22 -46.71 -14.80
N GLN A 2 18.70 -46.00 -15.84
CA GLN A 2 18.04 -44.78 -16.31
C GLN A 2 16.76 -45.16 -17.06
N SER A 3 15.61 -44.75 -16.53
CA SER A 3 14.30 -44.92 -17.15
C SER A 3 14.23 -44.06 -18.41
N THR A 4 14.34 -44.69 -19.59
CA THR A 4 14.12 -44.06 -20.89
C THR A 4 12.67 -43.56 -20.96
N LYS A 5 12.46 -42.25 -20.88
CA LYS A 5 11.13 -41.64 -21.02
C LYS A 5 10.83 -41.42 -22.51
N GLN A 6 9.60 -41.76 -22.90
CA GLN A 6 9.10 -41.70 -24.26
C GLN A 6 8.95 -40.24 -24.73
N GLU A 7 9.69 -39.84 -25.76
CA GLU A 7 9.50 -38.53 -26.41
C GLU A 7 8.54 -38.67 -27.60
N PHE A 8 7.60 -37.73 -27.72
CA PHE A 8 6.63 -37.71 -28.82
C PHE A 8 7.17 -36.84 -29.96
N ILE A 9 7.33 -37.42 -31.15
CA ILE A 9 7.89 -36.78 -32.38
C ILE A 9 7.13 -35.50 -32.81
N ARG A 10 5.92 -35.30 -32.30
CA ARG A 10 5.00 -34.22 -32.67
C ARG A 10 5.19 -32.91 -31.89
N CYS A 11 6.05 -32.87 -30.86
CA CYS A 11 6.41 -31.60 -30.22
C CYS A 11 7.88 -31.62 -29.77
N ALA A 12 8.60 -30.54 -30.09
CA ALA A 12 10.01 -30.38 -29.72
C ALA A 12 10.22 -30.03 -28.22
N TYR A 13 9.13 -29.80 -27.47
CA TYR A 13 9.20 -29.40 -26.07
C TYR A 13 8.81 -30.55 -25.14
N PRO A 14 9.57 -30.79 -24.05
CA PRO A 14 9.23 -31.81 -23.08
C PRO A 14 7.92 -31.46 -22.37
N VAL A 15 7.11 -32.47 -22.05
CA VAL A 15 5.93 -32.31 -21.21
C VAL A 15 6.39 -31.97 -19.78
N VAL A 16 6.38 -30.69 -19.43
CA VAL A 16 6.74 -30.21 -18.08
C VAL A 16 5.69 -30.69 -17.10
N LYS A 17 6.05 -31.65 -16.23
CA LYS A 17 5.17 -32.18 -15.17
C LYS A 17 5.24 -31.37 -13.87
N GLU A 18 6.26 -30.53 -13.71
CA GLU A 18 6.41 -29.66 -12.55
C GLU A 18 5.77 -28.31 -12.85
N THR A 19 4.46 -28.22 -12.66
CA THR A 19 3.82 -26.92 -12.50
C THR A 19 4.14 -26.47 -11.08
N VAL A 20 5.00 -25.47 -10.93
CA VAL A 20 5.07 -24.68 -9.69
C VAL A 20 3.64 -24.36 -9.26
N PRO A 21 3.26 -24.57 -7.99
CA PRO A 21 1.88 -24.32 -7.56
C PRO A 21 1.50 -22.90 -7.97
N LEU A 22 0.36 -22.76 -8.65
CA LEU A 22 -0.15 -21.47 -9.09
C LEU A 22 -0.21 -20.56 -7.87
N SER A 23 0.50 -19.43 -7.89
CA SER A 23 0.38 -18.46 -6.80
C SER A 23 -1.10 -18.08 -6.70
N SER A 24 -1.68 -18.13 -5.50
CA SER A 24 -3.10 -17.79 -5.34
C SER A 24 -3.41 -16.34 -5.73
N ARG A 25 -2.37 -15.52 -5.94
CA ARG A 25 -2.44 -14.09 -6.21
C ARG A 25 -2.16 -13.69 -7.67
N GLY A 26 -1.89 -14.64 -8.57
CA GLY A 26 -1.70 -14.38 -10.00
C GLY A 26 -0.42 -13.58 -10.31
N TYR A 27 0.32 -14.05 -11.31
CA TYR A 27 1.68 -13.59 -11.65
C TYR A 27 2.65 -13.66 -10.45
N TYR A 28 3.94 -13.56 -10.70
CA TYR A 28 5.00 -13.66 -9.69
C TYR A 28 5.06 -12.39 -8.82
N THR A 29 3.99 -12.12 -8.10
CA THR A 29 3.82 -10.89 -7.34
C THR A 29 4.15 -11.16 -5.87
N ASN A 30 5.35 -10.76 -5.44
CA ASN A 30 5.75 -10.80 -4.01
C ASN A 30 5.13 -9.61 -3.27
N ASN A 31 3.80 -9.55 -3.24
CA ASN A 31 3.10 -8.44 -2.64
C ASN A 31 2.75 -8.74 -1.18
N LYS A 32 3.39 -7.99 -0.28
CA LYS A 32 3.15 -8.05 1.16
C LYS A 32 1.75 -7.54 1.54
N TYR A 33 1.15 -6.69 0.72
CA TYR A 33 -0.11 -6.00 0.99
C TYR A 33 -1.18 -6.36 -0.06
N PRO A 34 -2.18 -7.19 0.26
CA PRO A 34 -3.14 -7.71 -0.73
C PRO A 34 -4.04 -6.65 -1.39
N GLU A 35 -4.25 -5.51 -0.72
CA GLU A 35 -5.17 -4.46 -1.17
C GLU A 35 -4.54 -3.44 -2.11
N VAL A 36 -3.21 -3.47 -2.27
CA VAL A 36 -2.49 -2.59 -3.20
C VAL A 36 -2.01 -3.41 -4.38
N PRO A 37 -1.90 -2.81 -5.57
CA PRO A 37 -1.37 -3.51 -6.72
C PRO A 37 0.08 -3.95 -6.47
N PRO A 38 0.44 -5.15 -6.93
CA PRO A 38 1.77 -5.68 -6.69
C PRO A 38 2.84 -4.92 -7.47
N LEU A 39 3.94 -4.60 -6.78
CA LEU A 39 5.12 -3.96 -7.35
C LEU A 39 6.03 -5.03 -7.96
N MET A 40 6.37 -4.88 -9.24
CA MET A 40 7.33 -5.73 -9.93
C MET A 40 8.77 -5.34 -9.53
N SER A 41 9.73 -6.27 -9.68
CA SER A 41 11.15 -6.03 -9.35
C SER A 41 11.81 -4.94 -10.21
N ASP A 42 11.24 -4.66 -11.38
CA ASP A 42 11.65 -3.58 -12.29
C ASP A 42 10.91 -2.25 -12.02
N GLY A 43 10.12 -2.17 -10.94
CA GLY A 43 9.43 -0.96 -10.51
C GLY A 43 8.10 -0.69 -11.21
N ARG A 44 7.65 -1.58 -12.11
CA ARG A 44 6.33 -1.45 -12.74
C ARG A 44 5.22 -1.82 -11.76
N ALA A 45 4.18 -0.99 -11.68
CA ALA A 45 2.93 -1.33 -11.02
C ALA A 45 1.99 -2.01 -12.04
N ILE A 46 1.26 -3.06 -11.64
CA ILE A 46 0.25 -3.67 -12.54
C ILE A 46 -0.87 -2.67 -12.92
N THR A 47 -1.08 -1.65 -12.09
CA THR A 47 -1.98 -0.52 -12.35
C THR A 47 -1.35 0.60 -13.16
N ALA A 48 -0.18 0.39 -13.77
CA ALA A 48 0.39 1.34 -14.73
C ALA A 48 -0.67 1.66 -15.79
N ALA A 49 -1.17 2.89 -15.77
CA ALA A 49 -2.25 3.33 -16.63
C ALA A 49 -1.73 3.59 -18.04
N TRP A 50 -0.45 3.95 -18.17
CA TRP A 50 0.16 4.20 -19.45
C TRP A 50 0.58 2.90 -20.12
N GLN A 51 -0.25 2.45 -21.05
CA GLN A 51 0.06 1.28 -21.86
C GLN A 51 1.12 1.63 -22.93
N HIS A 52 1.96 0.65 -23.23
CA HIS A 52 2.94 0.66 -24.32
C HIS A 52 2.48 1.37 -25.61
N ASP A 53 3.46 2.04 -26.23
CA ASP A 53 3.36 2.97 -27.36
C ASP A 53 2.52 2.47 -28.56
N ALA A 54 2.39 1.16 -28.75
CA ALA A 54 1.60 0.59 -29.85
C ALA A 54 0.09 0.83 -29.69
N VAL A 55 -0.47 0.69 -28.48
CA VAL A 55 -1.91 0.87 -28.21
C VAL A 55 -2.27 2.35 -28.25
N THR A 56 -1.44 3.20 -27.65
CA THR A 56 -1.62 4.66 -27.67
C THR A 56 -1.47 5.22 -29.08
N ASN A 57 -0.52 4.70 -29.88
CA ASN A 57 -0.40 5.08 -31.28
C ASN A 57 -1.59 4.63 -32.14
N ALA A 58 -2.13 3.42 -31.92
CA ALA A 58 -3.34 2.97 -32.61
C ALA A 58 -4.54 3.89 -32.32
N LYS A 59 -4.71 4.26 -31.05
CA LYS A 59 -5.74 5.22 -30.61
C LYS A 59 -5.53 6.61 -31.22
N LEU A 60 -4.31 7.11 -31.25
CA LEU A 60 -3.96 8.38 -31.91
C LEU A 60 -4.34 8.38 -33.40
N ILE A 61 -4.05 7.27 -34.10
CA ILE A 61 -4.41 7.09 -35.51
C ILE A 61 -5.93 7.10 -35.69
N GLU A 62 -6.67 6.43 -34.82
CA GLU A 62 -8.14 6.37 -34.84
C GLU A 62 -8.78 7.74 -34.54
N GLU A 63 -8.38 8.40 -33.45
CA GLU A 63 -8.91 9.69 -32.99
C GLU A 63 -8.67 10.82 -33.99
N ASN A 64 -7.50 10.81 -34.65
CA ASN A 64 -7.13 11.83 -35.64
C ASN A 64 -7.47 11.40 -37.07
N ASN A 65 -8.16 10.26 -37.25
CA ASN A 65 -8.59 9.73 -38.55
C ASN A 65 -7.46 9.67 -39.59
N ILE A 66 -6.30 9.18 -39.18
CA ILE A 66 -5.08 9.15 -40.00
C ILE A 66 -5.14 7.93 -40.92
N LYS A 67 -5.35 8.17 -42.22
CA LYS A 67 -5.53 7.09 -43.22
C LYS A 67 -4.28 6.73 -44.01
N SER A 68 -3.25 7.57 -43.99
CA SER A 68 -2.05 7.39 -44.81
C SER A 68 -0.77 7.69 -44.04
N ASN A 69 0.32 7.04 -44.46
CA ASN A 69 1.64 7.22 -43.85
C ASN A 69 2.11 8.69 -43.90
N TRP A 70 1.80 9.39 -44.99
CA TRP A 70 2.12 10.81 -45.13
C TRP A 70 1.35 11.66 -44.10
N ALA A 71 0.05 11.41 -43.93
CA ALA A 71 -0.76 12.13 -42.93
C ALA A 71 -0.25 11.87 -41.51
N TYR A 72 0.20 10.64 -41.23
CA TYR A 72 0.82 10.29 -39.96
C TYR A 72 2.09 11.08 -39.68
N ARG A 73 3.02 11.11 -40.65
CA ARG A 73 4.27 11.89 -40.50
C ARG A 73 4.00 13.37 -40.35
N LYS A 74 3.04 13.92 -41.11
CA LYS A 74 2.62 15.33 -40.99
C LYS A 74 2.03 15.63 -39.61
N TYR A 75 1.19 14.75 -39.09
CA TYR A 75 0.60 14.92 -37.76
C TYR A 75 1.69 14.93 -36.67
N LEU A 76 2.61 13.97 -36.73
CA LEU A 76 3.71 13.90 -35.77
C LEU A 76 4.64 15.11 -35.83
N THR A 77 4.93 15.65 -37.02
CA THR A 77 5.79 16.85 -37.12
C THR A 77 5.08 18.10 -36.64
N GLN A 78 3.78 18.23 -36.87
CA GLN A 78 2.99 19.40 -36.44
C GLN A 78 2.69 19.38 -34.93
N ASN A 79 2.48 18.20 -34.34
CA ASN A 79 2.08 18.03 -32.94
C ASN A 79 3.17 17.38 -32.07
N ALA A 80 4.43 17.36 -32.53
CA ALA A 80 5.54 16.68 -31.86
C ALA A 80 5.68 17.06 -30.38
N THR A 81 5.60 18.36 -30.10
CA THR A 81 5.76 18.91 -28.74
C THR A 81 4.65 18.45 -27.81
N GLN A 82 3.41 18.42 -28.29
CA GLN A 82 2.26 17.97 -27.54
C GLN A 82 2.34 16.47 -27.26
N VAL A 83 2.61 15.65 -28.29
CA VAL A 83 2.76 14.20 -28.14
C VAL A 83 3.87 13.85 -27.14
N MET A 84 5.00 14.56 -27.17
CA MET A 84 6.06 14.38 -26.17
C MET A 84 5.62 14.75 -24.76
N GLN A 85 4.87 15.84 -24.59
CA GLN A 85 4.37 16.27 -23.28
C GLN A 85 3.35 15.28 -22.70
N ASP A 86 2.43 14.81 -23.54
CA ASP A 86 1.40 13.85 -23.13
C ASP A 86 2.05 12.51 -22.76
N ASN A 87 2.95 11.98 -23.59
CA ASN A 87 3.70 10.76 -23.27
C ASN A 87 4.52 10.90 -21.97
N PHE A 88 5.14 12.06 -21.75
CA PHE A 88 5.88 12.31 -20.51
C PHE A 88 4.95 12.35 -19.30
N ARG A 89 3.82 13.07 -19.39
CA ARG A 89 2.84 13.19 -18.30
C ARG A 89 2.26 11.84 -17.91
N GLU A 90 1.86 11.06 -18.91
CA GLU A 90 1.24 9.76 -18.67
C GLU A 90 2.24 8.72 -18.16
N SER A 91 3.47 8.68 -18.68
CA SER A 91 4.51 7.80 -18.11
C SER A 91 4.96 8.22 -16.71
N SER A 92 4.90 9.52 -16.40
CA SER A 92 5.22 10.02 -15.06
C SER A 92 4.18 9.53 -14.04
N ASN A 93 2.89 9.50 -14.40
CA ASN A 93 1.82 8.99 -13.51
C ASN A 93 2.14 7.58 -12.97
N ASP A 94 2.75 6.72 -13.79
CA ASP A 94 3.09 5.34 -13.41
C ASP A 94 4.23 5.23 -12.38
N THR A 95 5.09 6.24 -12.28
CA THR A 95 6.18 6.31 -11.28
C THR A 95 5.74 6.93 -9.95
N GLY A 96 4.44 7.16 -9.76
CA GLY A 96 3.90 7.87 -8.61
C GLY A 96 3.97 9.39 -8.75
N TYR A 97 4.21 9.91 -9.96
CA TYR A 97 4.03 11.33 -10.27
C TYR A 97 2.54 11.63 -10.36
N ASN A 98 1.85 11.53 -9.23
CA ASN A 98 0.51 12.07 -9.06
C ASN A 98 0.62 13.56 -9.34
N SER A 99 -0.14 14.06 -10.32
CA SER A 99 -0.16 15.47 -10.69
C SER A 99 0.01 16.38 -9.46
N ARG A 100 0.94 17.35 -9.50
CA ARG A 100 0.90 18.49 -8.57
C ARG A 100 -0.24 19.45 -8.91
N PHE A 101 -1.40 18.88 -9.22
CA PHE A 101 -2.70 19.53 -9.23
C PHE A 101 -3.65 18.70 -8.35
N ALA A 102 -3.23 18.33 -7.14
CA ALA A 102 -4.19 18.49 -6.06
C ALA A 102 -4.62 19.96 -6.18
N THR A 103 -5.84 20.23 -6.65
CA THR A 103 -6.46 21.54 -6.49
C THR A 103 -6.12 21.97 -5.08
N ALA A 104 -5.24 22.97 -4.95
CA ALA A 104 -4.90 23.49 -3.64
C ALA A 104 -6.24 23.74 -2.96
N PRO A 105 -6.49 23.15 -1.77
CA PRO A 105 -7.79 23.27 -1.14
C PRO A 105 -8.13 24.74 -1.11
N ASN A 106 -9.27 25.10 -1.69
CA ASN A 106 -9.65 26.51 -1.82
C ASN A 106 -9.64 27.09 -0.41
N ILE A 107 -8.78 28.08 -0.17
CA ILE A 107 -8.56 28.73 1.14
C ILE A 107 -9.89 29.29 1.68
N GLN A 108 -10.86 29.57 0.80
CA GLN A 108 -12.19 30.07 1.12
C GLN A 108 -13.23 28.98 1.37
N SER A 109 -12.96 27.70 1.04
CA SER A 109 -13.95 26.62 1.19
C SER A 109 -14.17 26.19 2.64
N ASN A 110 -13.25 26.54 3.55
CA ASN A 110 -13.25 26.12 4.96
C ASN A 110 -13.43 24.59 5.18
N GLN A 111 -13.24 23.80 4.12
CA GLN A 111 -13.43 22.37 4.09
C GLN A 111 -12.05 21.70 4.12
N VAL A 112 -11.62 21.31 5.31
CA VAL A 112 -10.45 20.45 5.52
C VAL A 112 -10.87 19.00 5.23
N MET A 113 -11.04 18.66 3.97
CA MET A 113 -11.27 17.27 3.56
C MET A 113 -9.93 16.64 3.19
N TYR A 114 -9.69 15.41 3.65
CA TYR A 114 -8.53 14.55 3.36
C TYR A 114 -7.21 14.78 4.14
N PHE A 115 -7.23 15.47 5.28
CA PHE A 115 -6.10 15.40 6.21
C PHE A 115 -6.31 14.26 7.21
N SER A 116 -5.49 13.22 7.12
CA SER A 116 -5.34 12.25 8.20
C SER A 116 -4.69 12.98 9.37
N SER A 117 -5.47 13.32 10.40
CA SER A 117 -4.90 13.84 11.65
C SER A 117 -3.92 12.79 12.21
N PRO A 118 -2.73 13.19 12.68
CA PRO A 118 -1.82 12.26 13.32
C PRO A 118 -2.50 11.55 14.50
N LEU A 119 -2.19 10.26 14.69
CA LEU A 119 -2.68 9.50 15.84
C LEU A 119 -2.20 10.18 17.13
N VAL A 120 -3.14 10.51 18.00
CA VAL A 120 -2.86 10.96 19.37
C VAL A 120 -3.09 9.77 20.29
N TYR A 121 -2.08 9.41 21.06
CA TYR A 121 -2.17 8.36 22.08
C TYR A 121 -2.95 8.87 23.29
N SER A 122 -3.86 8.06 23.80
CA SER A 122 -4.73 8.43 24.92
C SER A 122 -4.04 8.34 26.28
N SER A 123 -3.04 7.47 26.40
CA SER A 123 -2.29 7.24 27.64
C SER A 123 -0.88 6.74 27.32
N ILE A 124 0.00 6.73 28.32
CA ILE A 124 1.37 6.21 28.17
C ILE A 124 1.40 4.70 27.85
N GLU A 125 0.35 3.97 28.23
CA GLU A 125 0.23 2.52 28.04
C GLU A 125 -0.48 2.16 26.73
N ASP A 126 -0.91 3.18 25.98
CA ASP A 126 -1.60 3.03 24.70
C ASP A 126 -0.62 2.53 23.63
N ASN A 127 -0.81 1.27 23.22
CA ASN A 127 0.02 0.59 22.23
C ASN A 127 -0.62 0.56 20.83
N THR A 128 -1.61 1.43 20.56
CA THR A 128 -2.28 1.48 19.26
C THR A 128 -1.31 1.83 18.13
N LYS A 129 -1.23 0.98 17.11
CA LYS A 129 -0.35 1.19 15.95
C LYS A 129 -1.20 1.52 14.74
N THR A 130 -0.99 2.70 14.16
CA THR A 130 -1.58 3.06 12.87
C THR A 130 -0.80 2.46 11.70
N LEU A 131 -1.44 2.48 10.54
CA LEU A 131 -0.82 2.10 9.28
C LEU A 131 0.44 2.96 9.03
N GLY A 132 1.56 2.31 8.70
CA GLY A 132 2.85 2.98 8.50
C GLY A 132 3.62 3.28 9.79
N HIS A 133 3.14 2.82 10.96
CA HIS A 133 3.89 2.96 12.21
C HIS A 133 5.25 2.25 12.12
N THR A 134 6.33 3.04 12.18
CA THR A 134 7.69 2.54 12.26
C THR A 134 8.23 2.61 13.69
N THR A 135 9.00 1.61 14.06
CA THR A 135 9.74 1.53 15.32
C THR A 135 11.23 1.56 15.00
N SER A 136 11.97 2.45 15.65
CA SER A 136 13.43 2.44 15.68
C SER A 136 13.91 2.05 17.07
N ASP A 137 15.14 1.53 17.18
CA ASP A 137 15.72 1.09 18.46
C ASP A 137 15.77 2.24 19.48
N LEU A 138 16.09 3.45 19.03
CA LEU A 138 16.09 4.66 19.85
C LEU A 138 14.68 5.02 20.33
N LYS A 139 13.66 4.87 19.47
CA LYS A 139 12.26 5.14 19.85
C LYS A 139 11.78 4.12 20.88
N THR A 140 12.12 2.84 20.72
CA THR A 140 11.74 1.79 21.68
C THR A 140 12.40 2.00 23.03
N ASP A 141 13.69 2.35 23.05
CA ASP A 141 14.44 2.59 24.28
C ASP A 141 13.94 3.84 25.03
N TYR A 142 13.63 4.92 24.31
CA TYR A 142 13.01 6.11 24.88
C TYR A 142 11.63 5.81 25.49
N LEU A 143 10.71 5.21 24.70
CA LEU A 143 9.36 4.92 25.19
C LEU A 143 9.36 3.94 26.37
N SER A 144 10.27 2.96 26.38
CA SER A 144 10.42 2.05 27.51
C SER A 144 10.83 2.77 28.80
N ARG A 145 11.71 3.78 28.72
CA ARG A 145 12.08 4.59 29.88
C ARG A 145 10.91 5.42 30.40
N GLU A 146 10.15 6.05 29.51
CA GLU A 146 8.99 6.87 29.88
C GLU A 146 7.90 6.01 30.56
N ILE A 147 7.59 4.83 30.02
CA ILE A 147 6.63 3.88 30.61
C ILE A 147 7.11 3.38 31.99
N LEU A 148 8.42 3.18 32.17
CA LEU A 148 8.97 2.79 33.46
C LEU A 148 8.86 3.94 34.47
N GLN A 149 9.20 5.16 34.06
CA GLN A 149 9.14 6.34 34.92
C GLN A 149 7.71 6.67 35.36
N SER A 150 6.72 6.51 34.47
CA SER A 150 5.32 6.73 34.83
C SER A 150 4.80 5.76 35.90
N ARG A 151 5.45 4.60 36.07
CA ARG A 151 5.11 3.56 37.06
C ARG A 151 5.87 3.68 38.38
N THR A 152 6.72 4.69 38.51
CA THR A 152 7.49 4.91 39.75
C THR A 152 6.61 5.32 40.94
N ILE A 153 5.38 5.78 40.68
CA ILE A 153 4.40 6.12 41.72
C ILE A 153 3.55 4.89 42.02
N SER A 154 3.76 4.31 43.21
CA SER A 154 2.87 3.25 43.70
C SER A 154 1.52 3.85 44.10
N PRO A 155 0.39 3.23 43.72
CA PRO A 155 -0.90 3.64 44.27
C PRO A 155 -0.88 3.49 45.79
N ALA A 156 -1.33 4.51 46.51
CA ALA A 156 -1.55 4.42 47.93
C ALA A 156 -2.86 3.66 48.17
N ILE A 157 -2.76 2.44 48.70
CA ILE A 157 -3.93 1.65 49.09
C ILE A 157 -4.35 2.10 50.49
N THR A 158 -5.51 2.73 50.59
CA THR A 158 -6.10 3.07 51.89
C THR A 158 -6.72 1.83 52.53
N GLN A 159 -6.84 1.83 53.86
CA GLN A 159 -7.32 0.68 54.64
C GLN A 159 -8.71 0.21 54.19
N ASP A 160 -9.59 1.12 53.80
CA ASP A 160 -10.93 0.83 53.30
C ASP A 160 -10.91 0.09 51.95
N VAL A 161 -10.01 0.48 51.04
CA VAL A 161 -9.81 -0.21 49.75
C VAL A 161 -9.23 -1.62 49.97
N LEU A 162 -8.35 -1.77 50.95
CA LEU A 162 -7.74 -3.05 51.30
C LEU A 162 -8.77 -4.02 51.92
N ILE A 163 -9.63 -3.53 52.81
CA ILE A 163 -10.73 -4.33 53.41
C ILE A 163 -11.73 -4.77 52.34
N ARG A 164 -12.08 -3.88 51.39
CA ARG A 164 -12.98 -4.20 50.27
C ARG A 164 -12.38 -5.23 49.32
N THR A 165 -11.10 -5.09 48.96
CA THR A 165 -10.44 -6.02 48.03
C THR A 165 -10.17 -7.41 48.64
N LEU A 166 -9.95 -7.49 49.95
CA LEU A 166 -9.76 -8.75 50.67
C LEU A 166 -11.06 -9.43 51.10
N GLY A 167 -12.23 -8.89 50.73
CA GLY A 167 -13.53 -9.54 50.96
C GLY A 167 -13.95 -9.59 52.44
N PHE A 168 -13.44 -8.69 53.29
CA PHE A 168 -13.92 -8.52 54.67
C PHE A 168 -15.19 -7.66 54.74
N ASP A 169 -16.06 -7.77 53.74
CA ASP A 169 -17.41 -7.24 53.85
C ASP A 169 -18.13 -8.04 54.92
N LYS A 170 -18.43 -7.37 56.04
CA LYS A 170 -19.14 -7.94 57.16
C LYS A 170 -20.45 -8.56 56.66
N LYS A 171 -20.55 -9.90 56.69
CA LYS A 171 -21.82 -10.58 56.93
C LYS A 171 -22.32 -10.14 58.31
N THR A 172 -23.12 -9.08 58.33
CA THR A 172 -24.09 -8.81 59.41
C THR A 172 -25.32 -8.18 58.77
N GLU A 173 -26.04 -9.01 58.02
CA GLU A 173 -27.49 -9.05 58.11
C GLU A 173 -27.83 -10.44 58.64
N GLU A 174 -28.19 -10.56 59.92
CA GLU A 174 -29.20 -11.51 60.38
C GLU A 174 -29.83 -11.01 61.70
N LYS A 175 -31.12 -10.65 61.60
CA LYS A 175 -32.22 -10.91 62.54
C LYS A 175 -32.21 -10.22 63.91
N GLU A 176 -32.93 -9.10 64.02
CA GLU A 176 -34.29 -8.96 64.61
C GLU A 176 -34.77 -7.51 64.49
#